data_AF-A0A3E0NZF2-F1
#
_entry.id   AF-A0A3E0NZF2-F1
#
_cell.length_a   1.000
_cell.length_b   1.000
_cell.length_c   1.000
_cell.angle_alpha   90.00
_cell.angle_beta   90.00
_cell.angle_gamma   90.00
#
_symmetry.space_group_name_H-M   'P 1'
#
loop_
_entity.id
_entity.type
_entity.pdbx_description
1 polymer ?
#
loop_
_entity_poly.entity_id
_entity_poly.type
_entity_poly.pdbx_seq_one_letter_code
_entity_poly.pdbx_strand_id
1 'polypeptide(L)' 'MLRGQEWLIVLLVIVLIFGARKLPDLARSLGASAKEFRKGLDQGADEEPNEANTSET' A
#
# COMPACT_ATOMS: atom_id res chain seq x y z
N MET A 1 -12.09 7.81 30.46
CA MET A 1 -10.84 8.47 30.03
C MET A 1 -9.64 7.51 29.88
N LEU A 2 -9.83 6.18 29.67
CA LEU A 2 -8.70 5.23 29.55
C LEU A 2 -8.75 4.26 28.34
N ARG A 3 -9.69 4.41 27.39
CA ARG A 3 -9.89 3.45 26.28
C ARG A 3 -8.70 3.30 25.31
N GLY A 4 -7.76 4.25 25.27
CA GLY A 4 -6.62 4.21 24.35
C GLY A 4 -5.47 3.31 24.81
N GLN A 5 -5.37 3.04 26.11
CA GLN A 5 -4.24 2.31 26.68
C GLN A 5 -4.31 0.81 26.37
N GLU A 6 -5.51 0.25 26.30
CA GLU A 6 -5.75 -1.14 25.86
C GLU A 6 -5.23 -1.39 24.44
N TRP A 7 -5.52 -0.48 23.50
CA TRP A 7 -5.01 -0.58 22.13
C TRP A 7 -3.49 -0.53 22.04
N LEU A 8 -2.86 0.29 22.90
CA LEU A 8 -1.42 0.46 22.94
C LEU A 8 -0.72 -0.81 23.48
N ILE A 9 -1.33 -1.47 24.47
CA ILE A 9 -0.86 -2.76 25.00
C ILE A 9 -0.99 -3.86 23.95
N VAL A 10 -2.10 -3.93 23.23
CA VAL A 10 -2.29 -4.92 22.14
C VAL A 10 -1.25 -4.73 21.04
N LEU A 11 -1.01 -3.48 20.63
CA LEU A 11 0.02 -3.16 19.64
C LEU A 11 1.41 -3.61 20.13
N LEU A 12 1.73 -3.37 21.41
CA LEU A 12 3.01 -3.77 22.00
C LEU A 12 3.20 -5.29 21.97
N VAL A 13 2.16 -6.06 22.28
CA VAL A 13 2.21 -7.54 22.24
C VAL A 13 2.44 -8.04 20.81
N ILE A 14 1.74 -7.46 19.82
CA ILE A 14 1.95 -7.80 18.40
C ILE A 14 3.40 -7.50 17.99
N VAL A 15 3.93 -6.33 18.37
CA VAL A 15 5.33 -5.95 18.09
C VAL A 15 6.33 -6.88 18.78
N LEU A 16 6.03 -7.41 19.97
CA LEU A 16 6.88 -8.40 20.65
C LEU A 16 6.91 -9.75 19.92
N ILE A 17 5.77 -10.23 19.43
CA ILE A 17 5.67 -11.52 18.72
C ILE A 17 6.30 -11.43 17.33
N PHE A 18 5.99 -10.39 16.57
CA PHE A 18 6.49 -10.20 15.21
C PHE A 18 7.89 -9.57 15.16
N GLY A 19 8.25 -8.80 16.19
CA GLY A 19 9.47 -8.01 16.26
C GLY A 19 9.31 -6.63 15.61
N ALA A 20 9.93 -5.61 16.22
CA ALA A 20 9.92 -4.22 15.72
C ALA A 20 10.48 -4.04 14.30
N ARG A 21 11.28 -5.00 13.81
CA ARG A 21 11.84 -4.99 12.45
C ARG A 21 10.89 -5.57 11.39
N LYS A 22 10.00 -6.50 11.75
CA LYS A 22 9.11 -7.15 10.77
C LYS A 22 7.87 -6.33 10.44
N LEU A 23 7.30 -5.59 11.39
CA LEU A 23 6.17 -4.69 11.11
C LEU A 23 6.47 -3.67 9.99
N PRO A 24 7.58 -2.91 10.01
CA PRO A 24 7.88 -1.95 8.96
C PRO A 24 8.21 -2.62 7.62
N ASP A 25 8.88 -3.79 7.62
CA ASP A 25 9.14 -4.55 6.40
C ASP A 25 7.83 -5.02 5.74
N LEU A 26 6.90 -5.57 6.53
CA LEU A 26 5.58 -5.97 6.04
C LEU A 26 4.76 -4.78 5.53
N ALA A 27 4.78 -3.65 6.25
CA ALA A 27 4.10 -2.44 5.82
C ALA A 27 4.71 -1.90 4.51
N ARG A 28 6.02 -2.01 4.33
CA ARG A 28 6.72 -1.52 3.13
C ARG A 28 6.48 -2.42 1.93
N SER A 29 6.46 -3.73 2.10
CA SER A 29 6.12 -4.67 1.02
C SER A 29 4.64 -4.58 0.62
N LEU A 30 3.73 -4.53 1.59
CA LEU A 30 2.30 -4.31 1.33
C LEU A 30 2.04 -2.95 0.69
N GLY A 31 2.72 -1.91 1.16
CA GLY A 31 2.61 -0.55 0.61
C GLY A 31 3.13 -0.45 -0.82
N ALA A 32 4.23 -1.14 -1.14
CA ALA A 32 4.74 -1.22 -2.51
C ALA A 32 3.73 -1.91 -3.45
N SER A 33 3.21 -3.07 -3.05
CA SER A 33 2.19 -3.78 -3.84
C SER A 33 0.90 -2.97 -3.98
N ALA A 34 0.42 -2.33 -2.90
CA ALA A 34 -0.77 -1.49 -2.93
C ALA A 34 -0.57 -0.24 -3.80
N LYS A 35 0.63 0.33 -3.83
CA LYS A 35 0.98 1.47 -4.69
C LYS A 35 0.94 1.08 -6.17
N GLU A 36 1.58 -0.02 -6.55
CA GLU A 36 1.57 -0.49 -7.93
C GLU A 36 0.16 -0.92 -8.37
N PHE A 37 -0.61 -1.54 -7.46
CA PHE A 37 -2.02 -1.87 -7.69
C PHE A 37 -2.86 -0.62 -7.93
N ARG A 38 -2.72 0.41 -7.08
CA ARG A 38 -3.43 1.69 -7.24
C ARG A 38 -3.06 2.36 -8.56
N LYS A 39 -1.77 2.39 -8.90
CA LYS A 39 -1.26 2.94 -10.16
C LYS A 39 -1.79 2.18 -11.37
N GLY A 40 -1.92 0.86 -11.30
CA GLY A 40 -2.54 0.05 -12.35
C GLY A 40 -4.04 0.32 -12.52
N LEU A 41 -4.76 0.55 -11.42
CA LEU A 41 -6.18 0.93 -11.45
C LEU A 41 -6.38 2.34 -12.02
N ASP A 42 -5.53 3.30 -11.64
CA ASP A 42 -5.63 4.68 -12.12
C ASP A 42 -5.26 4.76 -13.62
N GLN A 43 -4.17 4.12 -14.05
CA GLN A 43 -3.79 4.06 -15.47
C GLN A 43 -4.82 3.31 -16.32
N GLY A 44 -5.38 2.19 -15.83
CA GLY A 44 -6.42 1.45 -16.55
C GLY A 44 -7.78 2.15 -16.59
N ALA A 45 -8.00 3.18 -15.76
CA ALA A 45 -9.17 4.04 -15.81
C ALA A 45 -8.98 5.24 -16.77
N ASP A 46 -7.73 5.68 -16.96
CA ASP A 46 -7.38 6.81 -17.83
C ASP A 46 -6.96 6.39 -19.26
N GLU A 47 -6.65 5.11 -19.49
CA GLU A 47 -6.36 4.56 -20.81
C GLU A 47 -7.66 4.17 -21.56
N GLU A 48 -8.40 5.18 -22.03
CA GLU A 48 -9.01 5.03 -23.36
C GLU A 48 -7.87 4.94 -24.38
N PRO A 49 -7.91 4.02 -25.36
CA PRO A 49 -6.87 3.90 -26.37
C PRO A 49 -6.90 5.14 -27.27
N ASN A 50 -6.12 6.17 -26.94
CA ASN A 50 -5.77 7.21 -27.89
C ASN A 50 -4.69 6.69 -28.86
N GLU A 51 -5.07 5.70 -29.68
CA GLU A 51 -4.37 5.39 -30.92
C GLU A 51 -4.84 6.38 -32.00
N ALA A 52 -4.44 7.64 -31.85
CA ALA A 52 -4.56 8.63 -32.91
C ALA A 52 -3.19 9.27 -33.19
N ASN A 53 -2.71 8.97 -34.40
CA ASN A 53 -1.69 9.68 -35.16
C ASN A 53 -0.21 9.31 -34.93
N THR A 54 0.24 8.31 -35.66
CA THR A 54 1.47 8.44 -36.45
C THR A 54 1.14 8.13 -37.89
N SER A 55 0.67 9.16 -38.59
CA SER A 55 0.80 9.26 -40.03
C SER A 55 2.27 9.56 -40.33
N GLU A 56 3.01 8.59 -40.87
CA GLU A 56 4.23 8.86 -41.62
C GLU A 56 4.25 7.97 -42.88
N THR A 57 3.95 8.62 -44.02
CA THR A 57 4.35 8.36 -45.43
C THR A 57 4.21 6.98 -46.07
#